data_AF-A0A1L3Q2A3-F1
#
_entry.id   AF-A0A1L3Q2A3-F1
#
_cell.length_a   1.000
_cell.length_b   1.000
_cell.length_c   1.000
_cell.angle_alpha   90.00
_cell.angle_beta   90.00
_cell.angle_gamma   90.00
#
_symmetry.space_group_name_H-M   'P 1'
#
loop_
_entity.id
_entity.type
_entity.pdbx_description
1 polymer ?
#
loop_
_entity_poly.entity_id
_entity_poly.type
_entity_poly.pdbx_seq_one_letter_code
_entity_poly.pdbx_strand_id
1 'polypeptide(L)'
;MDRDKITEKVLEKLGQIKGVGTTNLLSSEDRETIRKMEKKADQMTLMGLGRGDNQGVKKVLDMDVLVSFLTDMDYEWPCGPNVILKHKDKKVGEDTEDAERIKEVEKCADSLVIGNIIIYDKGVLMEANSSKEPLIVVLPPKECEPVGCIEGVSDAILASPSPPTDEYIKERMCEKNECGSGTFLLGFDFENNG
;
A
#
# COMPACT_ATOMS: atom_id res chain seq x y z
N MET A 1 -17.54 -14.43 -18.17
CA MET A 1 -17.62 -15.30 -16.98
C MET A 1 -18.51 -14.61 -15.95
N ASP A 2 -19.19 -15.34 -15.05
CA ASP A 2 -20.01 -14.72 -14.01
C ASP A 2 -19.10 -13.97 -13.00
N ARG A 3 -19.53 -12.79 -12.52
CA ARG A 3 -18.74 -11.95 -11.60
C ARG A 3 -18.43 -12.68 -10.29
N ASP A 4 -19.37 -13.47 -9.81
CA ASP A 4 -19.20 -14.27 -8.59
C ASP A 4 -18.12 -15.34 -8.81
N LYS A 5 -18.13 -16.02 -9.97
CA LYS A 5 -17.10 -17.02 -10.32
C LYS A 5 -15.71 -16.41 -10.52
N ILE A 6 -15.63 -15.20 -11.07
CA ILE A 6 -14.37 -14.46 -11.16
C ILE A 6 -13.85 -14.17 -9.76
N THR A 7 -14.72 -13.66 -8.88
CA THR A 7 -14.36 -13.33 -7.49
C THR A 7 -13.89 -14.55 -6.72
N GLU A 8 -14.58 -15.69 -6.84
CA GLU A 8 -14.15 -16.97 -6.24
C GLU A 8 -12.75 -17.38 -6.72
N LYS A 9 -12.49 -17.32 -8.02
CA LYS A 9 -11.16 -17.61 -8.58
C LYS A 9 -10.07 -16.68 -8.06
N VAL A 10 -10.38 -15.39 -7.90
CA VAL A 10 -9.45 -14.42 -7.32
C VAL A 10 -9.10 -14.79 -5.88
N LEU A 11 -10.11 -15.13 -5.06
CA LEU A 11 -9.90 -15.55 -3.66
C LEU A 11 -9.07 -16.84 -3.58
N GLU A 12 -9.37 -17.84 -4.42
CA GLU A 12 -8.57 -19.06 -4.52
C GLU A 12 -7.12 -18.77 -4.90
N LYS A 13 -6.91 -17.87 -5.88
CA LYS A 13 -5.57 -17.51 -6.33
C LYS A 13 -4.79 -16.77 -5.25
N LEU A 14 -5.45 -15.87 -4.53
CA LEU A 14 -4.87 -15.12 -3.42
C LEU A 14 -4.42 -16.05 -2.30
N GLY A 15 -5.24 -17.04 -1.94
CA GLY A 15 -4.89 -18.05 -0.93
C GLY A 15 -3.77 -19.02 -1.33
N GLN A 16 -3.34 -19.02 -2.59
CA GLN A 16 -2.17 -19.79 -3.06
C GLN A 16 -0.87 -19.00 -2.98
N ILE A 17 -0.92 -17.70 -2.71
CA ILE A 17 0.28 -16.86 -2.57
C ILE A 17 0.94 -17.18 -1.24
N LYS A 18 2.25 -17.42 -1.27
CA LYS A 18 3.04 -17.73 -0.07
C LYS A 18 2.89 -16.60 0.95
N GLY A 19 2.63 -16.98 2.20
CA GLY A 19 2.46 -16.05 3.31
C GLY A 19 1.12 -15.32 3.35
N VAL A 20 0.19 -15.59 2.41
CA VAL A 20 -1.20 -15.15 2.53
C VAL A 20 -1.98 -16.11 3.43
N GLY A 21 -2.66 -15.55 4.42
CA GLY A 21 -3.56 -16.25 5.31
C GLY A 21 -5.03 -16.08 4.92
N THR A 22 -5.89 -15.86 5.91
CA THR A 22 -7.33 -15.70 5.72
C THR A 22 -7.65 -14.51 4.81
N THR A 23 -8.53 -14.74 3.84
CA THR A 23 -9.06 -13.71 2.93
C THR A 23 -10.51 -13.39 3.29
N ASN A 24 -10.93 -12.13 3.19
CA ASN A 24 -12.29 -11.70 3.42
C ASN A 24 -12.75 -10.71 2.36
N LEU A 25 -13.95 -10.91 1.82
CA LEU A 25 -14.58 -9.95 0.92
C LEU A 25 -15.13 -8.78 1.74
N LEU A 26 -14.76 -7.55 1.38
CA LEU A 26 -15.19 -6.36 2.10
C LEU A 26 -16.50 -5.80 1.54
N SER A 27 -17.43 -5.51 2.43
CA SER A 27 -18.73 -4.92 2.09
C SER A 27 -18.63 -3.43 1.79
N SER A 28 -19.71 -2.85 1.27
CA SER A 28 -19.83 -1.39 1.12
C SER A 28 -19.74 -0.64 2.46
N GLU A 29 -20.20 -1.25 3.56
CA GLU A 29 -20.10 -0.66 4.91
C GLU A 29 -18.65 -0.65 5.40
N ASP A 30 -17.92 -1.75 5.14
CA ASP A 30 -16.49 -1.82 5.45
C ASP A 30 -15.72 -0.78 4.63
N ARG A 31 -16.01 -0.66 3.33
CA ARG A 31 -15.41 0.33 2.42
C ARG A 31 -15.57 1.76 2.94
N GLU A 32 -16.77 2.14 3.40
CA GLU A 32 -17.01 3.49 3.94
C GLU A 32 -16.31 3.70 5.29
N THR A 33 -16.21 2.66 6.11
CA THR A 33 -15.49 2.70 7.39
C THR A 33 -14.00 2.90 7.17
N ILE A 34 -13.40 2.11 6.27
CA ILE A 34 -11.99 2.22 5.86
C ILE A 34 -11.72 3.61 5.27
N ARG A 35 -12.58 4.10 4.37
CA ARG A 35 -12.45 5.44 3.77
C ARG A 35 -12.35 6.54 4.83
N LYS A 36 -13.13 6.45 5.92
CA LYS A 36 -13.07 7.41 7.03
C LYS A 36 -11.78 7.30 7.84
N MET A 37 -11.30 6.09 8.09
CA MET A 37 -10.06 5.85 8.84
C MET A 37 -8.84 6.34 8.06
N GLU A 38 -8.72 5.97 6.80
CA GLU A 38 -7.62 6.40 5.91
C GLU A 38 -7.60 7.92 5.73
N LYS A 39 -8.77 8.56 5.58
CA LYS A 39 -8.84 10.03 5.49
C LYS A 39 -8.31 10.72 6.74
N LYS A 40 -8.46 10.12 7.92
CA LYS A 40 -7.90 10.63 9.17
C LYS A 40 -6.39 10.35 9.25
N ALA A 41 -5.96 9.16 8.83
CA ALA A 41 -4.55 8.79 8.79
C ALA A 41 -3.74 9.69 7.84
N ASP A 42 -4.27 10.02 6.67
CA ASP A 42 -3.68 10.97 5.69
C ASP A 42 -3.47 12.40 6.25
N GLN A 43 -4.20 12.77 7.31
CA GLN A 43 -4.05 14.07 7.97
C GLN A 43 -2.94 14.05 9.03
N MET A 44 -2.49 12.87 9.42
CA MET A 44 -1.41 12.68 10.38
C MET A 44 -0.05 12.71 9.66
N THR A 45 0.99 13.07 10.41
CA THR A 45 2.36 12.97 9.93
C THR A 45 2.75 11.51 9.88
N LEU A 46 3.05 11.00 8.67
CA LEU A 46 3.49 9.64 8.48
C LEU A 46 5.01 9.56 8.67
N MET A 47 5.46 8.61 9.51
CA MET A 47 6.88 8.37 9.84
C MET A 47 7.63 9.59 10.38
N GLY A 48 6.93 10.62 10.85
CA GLY A 48 7.55 11.90 11.26
C GLY A 48 8.15 12.72 10.11
N LEU A 49 7.95 12.30 8.85
CA LEU A 49 8.59 12.90 7.68
C LEU A 49 7.69 13.93 6.97
N GLY A 50 6.38 13.69 6.94
CA GLY A 50 5.47 14.53 6.18
C GLY A 50 4.03 14.04 6.24
N ARG A 51 3.16 14.69 5.45
CA ARG A 51 1.75 14.31 5.35
C ARG A 51 1.61 13.00 4.57
N GLY A 52 0.82 12.06 5.07
CA GLY A 52 0.52 10.81 4.37
C GLY A 52 -0.37 11.00 3.13
N ASP A 53 -0.10 10.22 2.09
CA ASP A 53 -0.96 10.06 0.92
C ASP A 53 -0.99 8.59 0.50
N ASN A 54 -1.95 7.82 1.04
CA ASN A 54 -2.08 6.41 0.70
C ASN A 54 -2.83 6.20 -0.63
N GLN A 55 -2.11 6.39 -1.74
CA GLN A 55 -2.67 6.26 -3.10
C GLN A 55 -3.11 4.83 -3.41
N GLY A 56 -2.41 3.83 -2.87
CA GLY A 56 -2.82 2.44 -2.97
C GLY A 56 -4.22 2.21 -2.42
N VAL A 57 -4.45 2.61 -1.16
CA VAL A 57 -5.76 2.38 -0.53
C VAL A 57 -6.86 3.20 -1.19
N LYS A 58 -6.57 4.44 -1.60
CA LYS A 58 -7.53 5.26 -2.36
C LYS A 58 -7.97 4.56 -3.64
N LYS A 59 -7.04 3.97 -4.39
CA LYS A 59 -7.35 3.25 -5.63
C LYS A 59 -8.26 2.05 -5.37
N VAL A 60 -7.88 1.14 -4.46
CA VAL A 60 -8.66 -0.08 -4.20
C VAL A 60 -10.05 0.21 -3.60
N LEU A 61 -10.23 1.33 -2.90
CA LEU A 61 -11.53 1.78 -2.38
C LEU A 61 -12.50 2.32 -3.44
N ASP A 62 -12.07 2.45 -4.70
CA ASP A 62 -12.92 2.89 -5.82
C ASP A 62 -13.19 1.76 -6.84
N MET A 63 -12.55 0.59 -6.70
CA MET A 63 -12.68 -0.56 -7.63
C MET A 63 -14.00 -1.34 -7.46
N ASP A 64 -14.31 -2.26 -8.37
CA ASP A 64 -15.54 -3.07 -8.33
C ASP A 64 -15.56 -4.01 -7.11
N VAL A 65 -14.44 -4.69 -6.87
CA VAL A 65 -14.30 -5.68 -5.80
C VAL A 65 -13.15 -5.28 -4.88
N LEU A 66 -13.38 -5.44 -3.58
CA LEU A 66 -12.40 -5.19 -2.54
C LEU A 66 -12.30 -6.39 -1.60
N VAL A 67 -11.09 -6.92 -1.47
CA VAL A 67 -10.75 -8.06 -0.62
C VAL A 67 -9.70 -7.60 0.38
N SER A 68 -9.82 -8.02 1.62
CA SER A 68 -8.72 -7.95 2.58
C SER A 68 -8.13 -9.34 2.81
N PHE A 69 -6.85 -9.40 3.16
CA PHE A 69 -6.20 -10.65 3.51
C PHE A 69 -5.12 -10.44 4.55
N LEU A 70 -4.89 -11.48 5.36
CA LEU A 70 -3.79 -11.52 6.32
C LEU A 70 -2.50 -11.95 5.65
N THR A 71 -1.39 -11.45 6.17
CA THR A 71 -0.06 -11.89 5.78
C THR A 71 0.77 -12.28 6.99
N ASP A 72 1.68 -13.22 6.80
CA ASP A 72 2.75 -13.54 7.75
C ASP A 72 4.12 -13.03 7.25
N MET A 73 5.20 -13.45 7.91
CA MET A 73 6.58 -13.07 7.59
C MET A 73 7.13 -13.72 6.32
N ASP A 74 6.43 -14.71 5.74
CA ASP A 74 6.80 -15.37 4.49
C ASP A 74 6.21 -14.67 3.26
N TYR A 75 5.34 -13.66 3.45
CA TYR A 75 4.74 -12.90 2.38
C TYR A 75 5.74 -11.93 1.74
N GLU A 76 5.89 -12.04 0.42
CA GLU A 76 6.75 -11.15 -0.37
C GLU A 76 5.92 -10.05 -1.04
N TRP A 77 6.22 -8.80 -0.70
CA TRP A 77 5.53 -7.64 -1.26
C TRP A 77 6.01 -7.34 -2.69
N PRO A 78 5.13 -6.88 -3.61
CA PRO A 78 5.53 -6.59 -4.99
C PRO A 78 6.68 -5.60 -5.09
N CYS A 79 7.52 -5.79 -6.11
CA CYS A 79 8.75 -5.03 -6.30
C CYS A 79 8.55 -3.50 -6.44
N GLY A 80 9.66 -2.77 -6.33
CA GLY A 80 9.69 -1.30 -6.39
C GLY A 80 9.43 -0.64 -5.03
N PRO A 81 9.42 0.70 -4.96
CA PRO A 81 9.31 1.42 -3.70
C PRO A 81 7.92 1.28 -3.08
N ASN A 82 7.86 1.07 -1.77
CA ASN A 82 6.63 1.04 -0.98
C ASN A 82 6.30 2.42 -0.40
N VAL A 83 7.29 3.31 -0.37
CA VAL A 83 7.20 4.68 0.11
C VAL A 83 7.91 5.58 -0.91
N ILE A 84 7.21 6.60 -1.39
CA ILE A 84 7.76 7.64 -2.25
C ILE A 84 7.63 8.98 -1.54
N LEU A 85 8.72 9.73 -1.44
CA LEU A 85 8.71 11.08 -0.89
C LEU A 85 8.54 12.09 -2.01
N LYS A 86 7.54 12.97 -1.88
CA LYS A 86 7.29 14.06 -2.83
C LYS A 86 7.35 15.43 -2.16
N HIS A 87 7.89 16.40 -2.87
CA HIS A 87 7.81 17.83 -2.53
C HIS A 87 7.52 18.60 -3.82
N LYS A 88 6.47 19.44 -3.81
CA LYS A 88 6.02 20.19 -5.01
C LYS A 88 5.80 19.29 -6.22
N ASP A 89 5.13 18.15 -6.00
CA ASP A 89 4.87 17.08 -6.98
C ASP A 89 6.10 16.40 -7.60
N LYS A 90 7.31 16.73 -7.15
CA LYS A 90 8.55 16.08 -7.57
C LYS A 90 8.90 14.96 -6.60
N LYS A 91 9.30 13.80 -7.12
CA LYS A 91 9.90 12.73 -6.34
C LYS A 91 11.27 13.20 -5.83
N VAL A 92 11.45 13.20 -4.52
CA VAL A 92 12.67 13.64 -3.82
C VAL A 92 13.31 12.54 -2.98
N GLY A 93 12.65 11.39 -2.88
CA GLY A 93 13.14 10.22 -2.19
C GLY A 93 12.21 9.02 -2.35
N GLU A 94 12.67 7.88 -1.85
CA GLU A 94 11.93 6.62 -1.83
C GLU A 94 12.57 5.65 -0.83
N ASP A 95 11.85 4.59 -0.47
CA ASP A 95 12.48 3.42 0.13
C ASP A 95 13.07 2.46 -0.93
N THR A 96 14.10 1.72 -0.53
CA THR A 96 14.65 0.65 -1.36
C THR A 96 15.22 -0.45 -0.48
N GLU A 97 15.12 -1.69 -0.94
CA GLU A 97 15.77 -2.85 -0.31
C GLU A 97 17.17 -3.11 -0.88
N ASP A 98 17.58 -2.35 -1.91
CA ASP A 98 18.89 -2.46 -2.52
C ASP A 98 19.98 -1.86 -1.63
N ALA A 99 20.67 -2.75 -0.90
CA ALA A 99 21.75 -2.39 0.00
C ALA A 99 22.97 -1.77 -0.71
N GLU A 100 23.20 -2.06 -1.99
CA GLU A 100 24.28 -1.41 -2.76
C GLU A 100 23.88 0.02 -3.08
N ARG A 101 22.63 0.22 -3.52
CA ARG A 101 22.08 1.55 -3.79
C ARG A 101 22.11 2.45 -2.55
N ILE A 102 21.75 1.90 -1.39
CA ILE A 102 21.82 2.63 -0.11
C ILE A 102 23.27 3.10 0.14
N LYS A 103 24.25 2.21 0.07
CA LYS A 103 25.67 2.53 0.30
C LYS A 103 26.23 3.53 -0.70
N GLU A 104 25.77 3.51 -1.95
CA GLU A 104 26.14 4.51 -2.95
C GLU A 104 25.64 5.89 -2.56
N VAL A 105 24.39 5.99 -2.15
CA VAL A 105 23.76 7.26 -1.77
C VAL A 105 24.33 7.81 -0.46
N GLU A 106 24.70 6.96 0.50
CA GLU A 106 25.37 7.39 1.73
C GLU A 106 26.70 8.13 1.48
N LYS A 107 27.36 7.89 0.34
CA LYS A 107 28.61 8.57 -0.04
C LYS A 107 28.38 9.98 -0.59
N CYS A 108 27.16 10.29 -1.02
CA CYS A 108 26.82 11.60 -1.57
C CYS A 108 26.54 12.59 -0.43
N ALA A 109 27.20 13.75 -0.45
CA ALA A 109 27.11 14.73 0.64
C ALA A 109 25.73 15.40 0.75
N ASP A 110 24.99 15.46 -0.35
CA ASP A 110 23.70 16.17 -0.44
C ASP A 110 22.51 15.27 -0.13
N SER A 111 22.67 13.95 -0.11
CA SER A 111 21.61 13.00 0.21
C SER A 111 21.55 12.68 1.71
N LEU A 112 20.44 12.07 2.12
CA LEU A 112 20.22 11.56 3.46
C LEU A 112 19.62 10.15 3.36
N VAL A 113 20.12 9.23 4.19
CA VAL A 113 19.57 7.88 4.34
C VAL A 113 19.05 7.72 5.76
N ILE A 114 17.81 7.23 5.89
CA ILE A 114 17.16 6.92 7.17
C ILE A 114 16.62 5.49 7.08
N GLY A 115 17.34 4.53 7.66
CA GLY A 115 17.00 3.11 7.50
C GLY A 115 17.13 2.68 6.03
N ASN A 116 16.01 2.30 5.41
CA ASN A 116 15.93 1.96 3.98
C ASN A 116 15.40 3.10 3.11
N ILE A 117 15.09 4.27 3.69
CA ILE A 117 14.58 5.45 2.97
C ILE A 117 15.76 6.31 2.51
N ILE A 118 15.80 6.59 1.22
CA ILE A 118 16.73 7.49 0.56
C ILE A 118 16.05 8.82 0.25
N ILE A 119 16.69 9.92 0.64
CA ILE A 119 16.34 11.28 0.24
C ILE A 119 17.49 11.80 -0.61
N TYR A 120 17.22 12.13 -1.89
CA TYR A 120 18.28 12.47 -2.85
C TYR A 120 18.89 13.85 -2.61
N ASP A 121 18.13 14.77 -2.00
CA ASP A 121 18.56 16.12 -1.65
C ASP A 121 17.98 16.51 -0.29
N LYS A 122 18.85 16.59 0.73
CA LYS A 122 18.48 16.96 2.10
C LYS A 122 18.08 18.43 2.24
N GLY A 123 18.45 19.29 1.28
CA GLY A 123 18.00 20.69 1.24
C GLY A 123 16.48 20.79 1.15
N VAL A 124 15.84 19.82 0.50
CA VAL A 124 14.38 19.72 0.42
C VAL A 124 13.71 19.61 1.80
N LEU A 125 14.37 19.00 2.79
CA LEU A 125 13.82 18.92 4.15
C LEU A 125 13.74 20.28 4.83
N MET A 126 14.72 21.16 4.58
CA MET A 126 14.71 22.52 5.10
C MET A 126 13.61 23.36 4.43
N GLU A 127 13.42 23.19 3.13
CA GLU A 127 12.35 23.85 2.38
C GLU A 127 10.96 23.40 2.85
N ALA A 128 10.76 22.08 2.99
CA ALA A 128 9.48 21.50 3.41
C ALA A 128 9.07 21.98 4.81
N ASN A 129 10.03 22.13 5.73
CA ASN A 129 9.77 22.64 7.08
C ASN A 129 9.43 24.13 7.13
N SER A 130 9.90 24.92 6.15
CA SER A 130 9.75 26.38 6.13
C SER A 130 8.61 26.84 5.24
N SER A 131 8.03 25.95 4.43
CA SER A 131 7.03 26.28 3.42
C SER A 131 5.61 25.90 3.85
N LYS A 132 4.62 26.39 3.10
CA LYS A 132 3.23 25.91 3.19
C LYS A 132 3.01 24.56 2.48
N GLU A 133 4.05 24.03 1.84
CA GLU A 133 4.03 22.83 1.00
C GLU A 133 4.87 21.75 1.69
N PRO A 134 4.26 20.96 2.60
CA PRO A 134 4.99 19.95 3.34
C PRO A 134 5.48 18.82 2.41
N LEU A 135 6.43 18.04 2.90
CA LEU A 135 6.77 16.76 2.31
C LEU A 135 5.52 15.85 2.33
N ILE A 136 5.28 15.15 1.23
CA ILE A 136 4.21 14.16 1.10
C ILE A 136 4.84 12.77 1.07
N VAL A 137 4.39 11.90 1.97
CA VAL A 137 4.79 10.50 2.05
C VAL A 137 3.72 9.68 1.32
N VAL A 138 4.03 9.25 0.11
CA VAL A 138 3.12 8.52 -0.77
C VAL A 138 3.31 7.03 -0.59
N LEU A 139 2.23 6.29 -0.31
CA LEU A 139 2.21 4.84 -0.48
C LEU A 139 1.57 4.53 -1.85
N PRO A 140 2.35 4.10 -2.84
CA PRO A 140 1.84 3.89 -4.19
C PRO A 140 0.98 2.63 -4.27
N PRO A 141 0.03 2.58 -5.22
CA PRO A 141 -0.62 1.32 -5.60
C PRO A 141 0.43 0.34 -6.14
N LYS A 142 0.27 -0.94 -5.83
CA LYS A 142 1.12 -2.03 -6.35
C LYS A 142 0.29 -2.95 -7.22
N GLU A 143 0.84 -3.44 -8.32
CA GLU A 143 0.14 -4.44 -9.13
C GLU A 143 0.19 -5.81 -8.46
N CYS A 144 -0.90 -6.57 -8.59
CA CYS A 144 -0.98 -7.96 -8.16
C CYS A 144 -0.89 -8.88 -9.39
N GLU A 145 0.32 -9.14 -9.87
CA GLU A 145 0.52 -9.96 -11.08
C GLU A 145 -0.23 -11.31 -11.04
N PRO A 146 -0.23 -12.09 -9.95
CA PRO A 146 -0.94 -13.38 -9.92
C PRO A 146 -2.45 -13.27 -10.15
N VAL A 147 -3.06 -12.15 -9.72
CA VAL A 147 -4.50 -11.89 -9.85
C VAL A 147 -4.81 -11.19 -11.17
N GLY A 148 -3.95 -10.26 -11.61
CA GLY A 148 -4.12 -9.54 -12.87
C GLY A 148 -4.05 -10.44 -14.12
N CYS A 149 -3.54 -11.66 -13.99
CA CYS A 149 -3.52 -12.65 -15.07
C CYS A 149 -4.80 -13.50 -15.18
N ILE A 150 -5.80 -13.29 -14.30
CA ILE A 150 -7.06 -14.05 -14.33
C ILE A 150 -8.00 -13.47 -15.40
N GLU A 151 -8.46 -14.33 -16.31
CA GLU A 151 -9.45 -13.96 -17.34
C GLU A 151 -10.71 -13.33 -16.71
N GLY A 152 -11.12 -12.17 -17.22
CA GLY A 152 -12.25 -11.40 -16.69
C GLY A 152 -11.91 -10.39 -15.60
N VAL A 153 -10.64 -10.31 -15.17
CA VAL A 153 -10.14 -9.26 -14.26
C VAL A 153 -9.40 -8.19 -15.05
N SER A 154 -9.76 -6.92 -14.83
CA SER A 154 -8.99 -5.76 -15.27
C SER A 154 -8.45 -5.04 -14.04
N ASP A 155 -7.18 -4.60 -14.09
CA ASP A 155 -6.52 -3.87 -13.00
C ASP A 155 -6.60 -4.62 -11.64
N ALA A 156 -5.53 -5.29 -11.22
CA ALA A 156 -5.46 -5.90 -9.89
C ALA A 156 -4.44 -5.16 -9.03
N ILE A 157 -4.89 -4.52 -7.94
CA ILE A 157 -4.09 -3.59 -7.16
C ILE A 157 -4.04 -4.00 -5.70
N LEU A 158 -2.81 -4.07 -5.18
CA LEU A 158 -2.47 -4.24 -3.78
C LEU A 158 -2.22 -2.90 -3.11
N ALA A 159 -2.65 -2.80 -1.85
CA ALA A 159 -2.46 -1.64 -1.01
C ALA A 159 -2.20 -2.02 0.44
N SER A 160 -1.22 -1.36 1.06
CA SER A 160 -0.97 -1.45 2.49
C SER A 160 -1.89 -0.48 3.24
N PRO A 161 -2.79 -0.96 4.11
CA PRO A 161 -3.65 -0.11 4.91
C PRO A 161 -2.86 0.68 5.96
N SER A 162 -3.44 1.79 6.42
CA SER A 162 -2.91 2.46 7.61
C SER A 162 -3.09 1.59 8.87
N PRO A 163 -2.29 1.79 9.94
CA PRO A 163 -2.44 1.06 11.20
C PRO A 163 -3.87 0.96 11.76
N PRO A 164 -4.70 2.04 11.81
CA PRO A 164 -6.07 1.91 12.30
C PRO A 164 -6.96 1.04 11.40
N THR A 165 -6.70 1.03 10.08
CA THR A 165 -7.41 0.14 9.15
C THR A 165 -6.95 -1.30 9.31
N ASP A 166 -5.66 -1.54 9.53
CA ASP A 166 -5.11 -2.87 9.81
C ASP A 166 -5.76 -3.49 11.05
N GLU A 167 -5.83 -2.74 12.14
CA GLU A 167 -6.49 -3.16 13.38
C GLU A 167 -7.97 -3.50 13.14
N TYR A 168 -8.70 -2.64 12.42
CA TYR A 168 -10.10 -2.86 12.07
C TYR A 168 -10.32 -4.15 11.25
N ILE A 169 -9.46 -4.42 10.27
CA ILE A 169 -9.56 -5.62 9.43
C ILE A 169 -9.31 -6.88 10.28
N LYS A 170 -8.29 -6.86 11.15
CA LYS A 170 -7.98 -7.98 12.05
C LYS A 170 -9.12 -8.28 13.02
N GLU A 171 -9.72 -7.24 13.61
CA GLU A 171 -10.91 -7.38 14.46
C GLU A 171 -12.08 -8.01 13.69
N ARG A 172 -12.33 -7.57 12.45
CA ARG A 172 -13.36 -8.13 11.57
C ARG A 172 -13.14 -9.62 11.25
N MET A 173 -11.88 -10.03 11.13
CA MET A 173 -11.49 -11.41 10.86
C MET A 173 -11.44 -12.30 12.11
N CYS A 174 -11.77 -11.76 13.30
CA CYS A 174 -11.66 -12.45 14.58
C CYS A 174 -10.24 -12.94 14.91
N GLU A 175 -9.22 -12.27 14.35
CA GLU A 175 -7.82 -12.68 14.47
C GLU A 175 -7.11 -11.82 15.51
N LYS A 176 -6.23 -12.46 16.28
CA LYS A 176 -5.46 -11.75 17.30
C LYS A 176 -4.37 -10.94 16.63
N ASN A 177 -4.08 -9.76 17.18
CA ASN A 177 -2.88 -8.99 16.83
C ASN A 177 -1.64 -9.74 17.30
N GLU A 178 -1.20 -10.71 16.51
CA GLU A 178 0.03 -11.46 16.71
C GLU A 178 1.22 -10.71 16.08
N CYS A 179 2.38 -10.80 16.71
CA CYS A 179 3.59 -10.17 16.19
C CYS A 179 3.99 -10.84 14.87
N GLY A 180 4.17 -10.05 13.81
CA GLY A 180 4.50 -10.56 12.48
C GLY A 180 3.31 -10.87 11.58
N SER A 181 2.07 -10.58 12.02
CA SER A 181 0.90 -10.60 11.14
C SER A 181 0.50 -9.18 10.70
N GLY A 182 0.29 -9.03 9.39
CA GLY A 182 -0.19 -7.81 8.76
C GLY A 182 -1.48 -8.04 8.00
N THR A 183 -2.11 -6.96 7.53
CA THR A 183 -3.21 -7.02 6.58
C THR A 183 -2.87 -6.23 5.33
N PHE A 184 -3.44 -6.67 4.22
CA PHE A 184 -3.40 -5.96 2.95
C PHE A 184 -4.76 -5.95 2.29
N LEU A 185 -4.94 -4.97 1.40
CA LEU A 185 -6.11 -4.83 0.56
C LEU A 185 -5.76 -5.18 -0.87
N LEU A 186 -6.62 -5.97 -1.51
CA LEU A 186 -6.63 -6.23 -2.94
C LEU A 186 -7.92 -5.65 -3.52
N GLY A 187 -7.78 -4.69 -4.43
CA GLY A 187 -8.87 -4.22 -5.27
C GLY A 187 -8.72 -4.75 -6.69
N PHE A 188 -9.83 -5.11 -7.34
CA PHE A 188 -9.82 -5.39 -8.77
C PHE A 188 -11.13 -4.99 -9.45
N ASP A 189 -11.04 -4.67 -10.75
CA ASP A 189 -12.19 -4.38 -11.60
C ASP A 189 -12.52 -5.57 -12.50
N PHE A 190 -13.76 -5.66 -12.95
CA PHE A 190 -14.12 -6.65 -13.98
C PHE A 190 -13.80 -6.11 -15.37
N GLU A 191 -13.29 -6.96 -16.26
CA GLU A 191 -13.21 -6.58 -17.68
C GLU A 191 -14.60 -6.20 -18.18
N ASN A 192 -14.74 -4.96 -18.67
CA ASN A 192 -15.95 -4.53 -19.34
C ASN A 192 -16.06 -5.30 -20.66
N ASN A 193 -16.94 -6.30 -20.70
CA ASN A 193 -17.41 -6.86 -21.96
C ASN A 193 -18.24 -5.77 -22.66
N GLY A 194 -17.60 -5.01 -23.53
CA GLY A 194 -18.27 -4.08 -24.44
C GLY A 194 -19.23 -4.78 -25.40
#